data_AF-A0A8X7V9K3-F1
#
_entry.id   AF-A0A8X7V9K3-F1
#
_cell.length_a   1.000
_cell.length_b   1.000
_cell.length_c   1.000
_cell.angle_alpha   90.00
_cell.angle_beta   90.00
_cell.angle_gamma   90.00
#
_symmetry.space_group_name_H-M   'P 1'
#
loop_
_entity.id
_entity.type
_entity.pdbx_description
1 polymer ?
#
loop_
_entity_poly.entity_id
_entity_poly.type
_entity_poly.pdbx_seq_one_letter_code
_entity_poly.pdbx_strand_id
1 'polypeptide(L)'
;MIIAKQYRCVHSATCHCTKGHLSEEVLFLMVQHLNWNPNVIATLSCVCKWFDDLAKRLLWKEFCRARAPKMMCDLQSSGSHSVDGSWRALGKLLIYCSGSSKGGLFSDVQVPGHFVHRTRFSRTSGRSFLPPQCRNDDILYVSDPCEHLDQGGEDGDLGFFRGIFKSFSMSKVRKLLIRKGTSFHPTEVCPYCKAKLWSMLQARMIPQSASCRLGAYEDSIEYYVCLNGHMLGVCTLLPLSDSEGASEVQ
;
A
#
# COMPACT_ATOMS: atom_id res chain seq x y z
N MET A 1 -34.82 -13.38 27.75
CA MET A 1 -33.74 -14.37 27.53
C MET A 1 -33.32 -14.28 26.07
N ILE A 2 -32.22 -13.58 25.76
CA ILE A 2 -31.75 -13.43 24.38
C ILE A 2 -31.07 -14.74 24.00
N ILE A 3 -31.70 -15.53 23.13
CA ILE A 3 -31.10 -16.74 22.58
C ILE A 3 -29.94 -16.27 21.68
N ALA A 4 -28.72 -16.30 22.22
CA ALA A 4 -27.53 -16.13 21.42
C ALA A 4 -27.52 -17.24 20.36
N LYS A 5 -27.66 -16.87 19.08
CA LYS A 5 -27.52 -17.81 17.96
C LYS A 5 -26.13 -18.47 18.07
N GLN A 6 -26.09 -19.71 18.54
CA GLN A 6 -24.91 -20.55 18.43
C GLN A 6 -24.75 -20.93 16.95
N TYR A 7 -23.85 -20.24 16.26
CA TYR A 7 -23.41 -20.67 14.94
C TYR A 7 -22.64 -21.99 15.11
N ARG A 8 -23.28 -23.12 14.80
CA ARG A 8 -22.58 -24.40 14.63
C ARG A 8 -21.52 -24.22 13.55
N CYS A 9 -20.29 -24.67 13.81
CA CYS A 9 -19.21 -24.60 12.85
C CYS A 9 -19.60 -25.36 11.56
N VAL A 10 -19.48 -24.70 10.41
CA VAL A 10 -19.87 -25.25 9.10
C VAL A 10 -18.69 -25.90 8.36
N HIS A 11 -17.54 -26.10 9.01
CA HIS A 11 -16.31 -26.44 8.32
C HIS A 11 -15.65 -27.74 8.80
N SER A 12 -15.60 -28.70 7.87
CA SER A 12 -14.69 -29.85 7.80
C SER A 12 -14.83 -30.94 8.88
N ALA A 13 -14.65 -32.20 8.46
CA ALA A 13 -14.54 -33.37 9.33
C ALA A 13 -13.34 -33.30 10.32
N THR A 14 -12.47 -32.30 10.18
CA THR A 14 -11.24 -32.11 10.98
C THR A 14 -11.30 -30.94 11.98
N CYS A 15 -12.42 -30.23 12.14
CA CYS A 15 -12.53 -29.15 13.13
C CYS A 15 -12.62 -29.73 14.56
N HIS A 16 -11.62 -29.44 15.39
CA HIS A 16 -11.57 -29.80 16.82
C HIS A 16 -12.43 -28.88 17.71
N CYS A 17 -13.38 -28.13 17.13
CA CYS A 17 -14.12 -27.09 17.81
C CYS A 17 -15.23 -27.71 18.67
N THR A 18 -14.93 -28.07 19.92
CA THR A 18 -15.84 -28.86 20.80
C THR A 18 -17.03 -28.07 21.38
N LYS A 19 -17.02 -26.73 21.35
CA LYS A 19 -18.08 -25.86 21.90
C LYS A 19 -18.50 -24.68 21.00
N GLY A 20 -18.16 -24.74 19.70
CA GLY A 20 -18.37 -23.62 18.75
C GLY A 20 -17.20 -22.62 18.73
N HIS A 21 -17.18 -21.73 17.72
CA HIS A 21 -16.20 -20.64 17.65
C HIS A 21 -16.55 -19.54 18.68
N LEU A 22 -15.55 -18.76 19.10
CA LEU A 22 -15.79 -17.47 19.76
C LEU A 22 -16.71 -16.62 18.87
N SER A 23 -17.59 -15.80 19.46
CA SER A 23 -18.43 -14.90 18.67
C SER A 23 -17.60 -13.86 17.92
N GLU A 24 -18.13 -13.34 16.80
CA GLU A 24 -17.47 -12.24 16.07
C GLU A 24 -17.18 -11.03 16.99
N GLU A 25 -18.08 -10.75 17.94
CA GLU A 25 -17.94 -9.71 18.96
C GLU A 25 -16.69 -9.90 19.83
N VAL A 26 -16.46 -11.11 20.34
CA VAL A 26 -15.29 -11.39 21.20
C VAL A 26 -14.00 -11.27 20.40
N LEU A 27 -13.98 -11.75 19.15
CA LEU A 27 -12.82 -11.62 18.27
C LEU A 27 -12.54 -10.17 17.91
N PHE A 28 -13.59 -9.38 17.65
CA PHE A 28 -13.49 -7.95 17.41
C PHE A 28 -12.86 -7.24 18.61
N LEU A 29 -13.41 -7.43 19.80
CA LEU A 29 -12.91 -6.82 21.03
C LEU A 29 -11.47 -7.25 21.33
N MET A 30 -11.14 -8.53 21.13
CA MET A 30 -9.78 -9.03 21.28
C MET A 30 -8.80 -8.30 20.35
N VAL A 31 -9.12 -8.20 19.05
CA VAL A 31 -8.25 -7.52 18.08
C VAL A 31 -8.16 -6.02 18.36
N GLN A 32 -9.25 -5.40 18.80
CA GLN A 32 -9.29 -4.00 19.24
C GLN A 32 -8.38 -3.77 20.45
N HIS A 33 -8.45 -4.63 21.47
CA HIS A 33 -7.58 -4.58 22.65
C HIS A 33 -6.11 -4.78 22.30
N LEU A 34 -5.81 -5.55 21.26
CA LEU A 34 -4.46 -5.71 20.69
C LEU A 34 -4.07 -4.55 19.74
N ASN A 35 -4.78 -3.41 19.83
CA ASN A 35 -4.55 -2.21 19.03
C ASN A 35 -4.52 -2.49 17.52
N TRP A 36 -5.45 -3.32 17.04
CA TRP A 36 -5.55 -3.73 15.64
C TRP A 36 -4.23 -4.29 15.09
N ASN A 37 -3.51 -5.10 15.87
CA ASN A 37 -2.25 -5.69 15.42
C ASN A 37 -2.46 -6.50 14.12
N PRO A 38 -1.83 -6.11 13.00
CA PRO A 38 -2.08 -6.75 11.72
C PRO A 38 -1.52 -8.17 11.63
N ASN A 39 -0.50 -8.52 12.44
CA ASN A 39 -0.01 -9.90 12.51
C ASN A 39 -1.07 -10.83 13.07
N VAL A 40 -1.85 -10.37 14.06
CA VAL A 40 -2.95 -11.14 14.63
C VAL A 40 -4.05 -11.35 13.58
N ILE A 41 -4.42 -10.30 12.85
CA ILE A 41 -5.43 -10.38 11.79
C ILE A 41 -4.98 -11.35 10.67
N ALA A 42 -3.71 -11.26 10.25
CA ALA A 42 -3.14 -12.15 9.24
C ALA A 42 -3.11 -13.60 9.71
N THR A 43 -2.63 -13.86 10.93
CA THR A 43 -2.59 -15.21 11.51
C THR A 43 -3.99 -15.81 11.64
N LEU A 44 -4.96 -15.04 12.15
CA LEU A 44 -6.36 -15.47 12.23
C LEU A 44 -6.92 -15.87 10.85
N SER A 45 -6.64 -15.06 9.82
CA SER A 45 -7.10 -15.33 8.46
C SER A 45 -6.56 -16.66 7.89
N CYS A 46 -5.40 -17.13 8.36
CA CYS A 46 -4.80 -18.39 7.91
C CYS A 46 -5.38 -19.64 8.61
N VAL A 47 -6.17 -19.48 9.68
CA VAL A 47 -6.64 -20.63 10.48
C VAL A 47 -7.77 -21.38 9.76
N CYS A 48 -8.79 -20.68 9.26
CA CYS A 48 -9.88 -21.29 8.50
C CYS A 48 -10.65 -20.25 7.66
N LYS A 49 -11.49 -20.74 6.74
CA LYS A 49 -12.32 -19.89 5.86
C LYS A 49 -13.21 -18.90 6.63
N TRP A 50 -13.79 -19.33 7.75
CA TRP A 50 -14.65 -18.45 8.56
C TRP A 50 -13.87 -17.25 9.13
N PHE A 51 -12.66 -17.47 9.64
CA PHE A 51 -11.81 -16.38 10.12
C PHE A 51 -11.30 -15.48 8.98
N ASP A 52 -10.97 -16.05 7.82
CA ASP A 52 -10.59 -15.29 6.63
C ASP A 52 -11.74 -14.37 6.15
N ASP A 53 -12.97 -14.90 6.12
CA ASP A 53 -14.17 -14.13 5.75
C ASP A 53 -14.47 -13.02 6.77
N LEU A 54 -14.34 -13.29 8.07
CA LEU A 54 -14.46 -12.28 9.13
C LEU A 54 -13.39 -11.19 8.98
N ALA A 55 -12.13 -11.57 8.73
CA ALA A 55 -11.04 -10.63 8.57
C ALA A 55 -11.25 -9.70 7.36
N LYS A 56 -11.63 -10.27 6.21
CA LYS A 56 -11.92 -9.52 4.98
C LYS A 56 -13.09 -8.57 5.13
N ARG A 57 -14.16 -8.99 5.81
CA ARG A 57 -15.40 -8.21 5.95
C ARG A 57 -15.31 -7.12 7.03
N LEU A 58 -14.57 -7.37 8.11
CA LEU A 58 -14.59 -6.51 9.31
C LEU A 58 -13.20 -6.09 9.80
N LEU A 59 -12.29 -7.03 10.09
CA LEU A 59 -11.08 -6.70 10.83
C LEU A 59 -10.12 -5.79 10.05
N TRP A 60 -9.91 -6.06 8.75
CA TRP A 60 -9.05 -5.20 7.92
C TRP A 60 -9.64 -3.79 7.75
N LYS A 61 -10.97 -3.66 7.74
CA LYS A 61 -11.65 -2.36 7.66
C LYS A 61 -11.35 -1.51 8.89
N GLU A 62 -11.53 -2.08 10.08
CA GLU A 62 -11.27 -1.36 11.32
C GLU A 62 -9.77 -1.11 11.55
N PHE A 63 -8.91 -2.05 11.15
CA PHE A 63 -7.47 -1.80 11.07
C PHE A 63 -7.14 -0.56 10.24
N CYS A 64 -7.64 -0.46 9.01
CA CYS A 64 -7.37 0.68 8.13
C CYS A 64 -7.88 2.00 8.73
N ARG A 65 -9.08 1.98 9.33
CA ARG A 65 -9.68 3.14 10.02
C ARG A 65 -8.85 3.63 11.19
N ALA A 66 -8.40 2.71 12.04
CA ALA A 66 -7.54 3.04 13.17
C ALA A 66 -6.18 3.56 12.71
N ARG A 67 -5.61 2.97 11.65
CA ARG A 67 -4.24 3.25 11.20
C ARG A 67 -4.10 4.57 10.42
N ALA A 68 -5.10 4.95 9.64
CA ALA A 68 -5.04 6.11 8.75
C ALA A 68 -6.39 6.85 8.63
N PRO A 69 -6.97 7.37 9.74
CA PRO A 69 -8.35 7.83 9.80
C PRO A 69 -8.68 8.93 8.79
N LYS A 70 -7.84 9.97 8.68
CA LYS A 70 -8.05 11.06 7.71
C LYS A 70 -8.05 10.57 6.27
N MET A 71 -7.10 9.70 5.93
CA MET A 71 -7.04 9.10 4.60
C MET A 71 -8.28 8.25 4.34
N MET A 72 -8.77 7.49 5.33
CA MET A 72 -9.97 6.67 5.17
C MET A 72 -11.22 7.53 4.93
N CYS A 73 -11.40 8.61 5.69
CA CYS A 73 -12.49 9.57 5.44
C CYS A 73 -12.45 10.10 3.99
N ASP A 74 -11.26 10.49 3.52
CA ASP A 74 -11.08 10.98 2.15
C ASP A 74 -11.42 9.90 1.11
N LEU A 75 -10.89 8.68 1.24
CA LEU A 75 -11.16 7.59 0.28
C LEU A 75 -12.65 7.23 0.24
N GLN A 76 -13.33 7.22 1.39
CA GLN A 76 -14.77 6.90 1.48
C GLN A 76 -15.68 8.01 0.94
N SER A 77 -15.26 9.28 1.04
CA SER A 77 -16.07 10.43 0.59
C SER A 77 -16.37 10.45 -0.92
N SER A 78 -15.64 9.67 -1.73
CA SER A 78 -15.69 9.81 -3.19
C SER A 78 -16.74 8.94 -3.87
N GLY A 79 -17.60 8.24 -3.11
CA GLY A 79 -18.62 7.33 -3.66
C GLY A 79 -18.07 6.20 -4.53
N SER A 80 -16.75 6.08 -4.63
CA SER A 80 -16.10 5.05 -5.42
C SER A 80 -16.10 3.77 -4.60
N HIS A 81 -16.63 2.68 -5.16
CA HIS A 81 -16.51 1.32 -4.62
C HIS A 81 -15.05 0.82 -4.50
N SER A 82 -14.04 1.69 -4.65
CA SER A 82 -12.63 1.31 -4.65
C SER A 82 -12.16 0.72 -3.33
N VAL A 83 -12.78 1.12 -2.21
CA VAL A 83 -12.46 0.60 -0.87
C VAL A 83 -13.47 -0.43 -0.38
N ASP A 84 -14.73 -0.33 -0.81
CA ASP A 84 -15.80 -1.27 -0.44
C ASP A 84 -15.52 -2.66 -1.04
N GLY A 85 -14.91 -3.53 -0.24
CA GLY A 85 -14.53 -4.90 -0.61
C GLY A 85 -13.03 -5.13 -0.76
N SER A 86 -12.19 -4.09 -0.70
CA SER A 86 -10.74 -4.18 -0.90
C SER A 86 -9.92 -3.88 0.37
N TRP A 87 -10.55 -3.95 1.56
CA TRP A 87 -9.91 -3.63 2.85
C TRP A 87 -8.63 -4.42 3.10
N ARG A 88 -8.58 -5.70 2.71
CA ARG A 88 -7.37 -6.51 2.80
C ARG A 88 -6.21 -5.94 1.97
N ALA A 89 -6.49 -5.49 0.74
CA ALA A 89 -5.45 -4.93 -0.13
C ALA A 89 -4.95 -3.59 0.41
N LEU A 90 -5.85 -2.76 0.92
CA LEU A 90 -5.50 -1.50 1.58
C LEU A 90 -4.72 -1.73 2.87
N GLY A 91 -5.16 -2.67 3.71
CA GLY A 91 -4.45 -3.10 4.91
C GLY A 91 -3.03 -3.55 4.57
N LYS A 92 -2.88 -4.41 3.57
CA LYS A 92 -1.57 -4.85 3.06
C LYS A 92 -0.74 -3.66 2.56
N LEU A 93 -1.31 -2.74 1.79
CA LEU A 93 -0.61 -1.54 1.30
C LEU A 93 -0.07 -0.65 2.44
N LEU A 94 -0.81 -0.55 3.55
CA LEU A 94 -0.40 0.25 4.71
C LEU A 94 0.79 -0.34 5.48
N ILE A 95 1.02 -1.65 5.39
CA ILE A 95 1.91 -2.38 6.31
C ILE A 95 2.90 -3.32 5.65
N TYR A 96 2.91 -3.46 4.34
CA TYR A 96 3.74 -4.44 3.66
C TYR A 96 4.60 -3.76 2.60
N CYS A 97 5.92 -3.85 2.77
CA CYS A 97 6.85 -3.60 1.68
C CYS A 97 6.88 -4.83 0.78
N SER A 98 6.61 -4.67 -0.52
CA SER A 98 6.71 -5.78 -1.47
C SER A 98 8.15 -6.22 -1.71
N GLY A 99 9.11 -5.33 -1.47
CA GLY A 99 10.49 -5.50 -1.92
C GLY A 99 10.53 -5.70 -3.44
N SER A 100 11.56 -6.43 -3.88
CA SER A 100 11.70 -6.90 -5.25
C SER A 100 12.28 -8.31 -5.32
N SER A 101 11.84 -9.08 -6.31
CA SER A 101 12.31 -10.43 -6.60
C SER A 101 12.90 -10.47 -8.01
N LYS A 102 13.84 -11.40 -8.27
CA LYS A 102 14.42 -11.58 -9.61
C LYS A 102 13.33 -11.71 -10.68
N GLY A 103 13.42 -10.89 -11.72
CA GLY A 103 12.45 -10.88 -12.82
C GLY A 103 11.06 -10.32 -12.48
N GLY A 104 10.91 -9.69 -11.30
CA GLY A 104 9.70 -8.94 -10.94
C GLY A 104 9.73 -7.51 -11.47
N LEU A 105 8.91 -6.64 -10.87
CA LEU A 105 8.75 -5.23 -11.28
C LEU A 105 10.03 -4.39 -11.27
N PHE A 106 10.97 -4.71 -10.36
CA PHE A 106 12.23 -3.98 -10.20
C PHE A 106 13.38 -4.99 -10.30
N SER A 107 13.62 -5.50 -11.52
CA SER A 107 14.42 -6.71 -11.79
C SER A 107 15.85 -6.65 -11.27
N ASP A 108 16.39 -5.45 -11.08
CA ASP A 108 17.80 -5.21 -10.81
C ASP A 108 18.13 -5.32 -9.32
N VAL A 109 17.11 -5.50 -8.47
CA VAL A 109 17.22 -5.51 -7.01
C VAL A 109 16.61 -6.78 -6.43
N GLN A 110 17.26 -7.36 -5.42
CA GLN A 110 16.71 -8.45 -4.61
C GLN A 110 16.50 -8.01 -3.17
N VAL A 111 15.25 -7.69 -2.82
CA VAL A 111 14.86 -7.30 -1.47
C VAL A 111 13.62 -8.11 -1.08
N PRO A 112 13.66 -8.95 -0.03
CA PRO A 112 12.48 -9.69 0.39
C PRO A 112 11.40 -8.76 0.94
N GLY A 113 10.15 -9.07 0.58
CA GLY A 113 9.00 -8.36 1.14
C GLY A 113 8.82 -8.66 2.63
N HIS A 114 8.38 -7.66 3.39
CA HIS A 114 8.26 -7.75 4.86
C HIS A 114 7.21 -6.78 5.40
N PHE A 115 6.82 -6.98 6.67
CA PHE A 115 5.96 -6.05 7.39
C PHE A 115 6.75 -4.81 7.83
N VAL A 116 6.26 -3.64 7.45
CA VAL A 116 6.83 -2.37 7.89
C VAL A 116 6.21 -1.95 9.22
N HIS A 117 7.08 -1.62 10.19
CA HIS A 117 6.64 -1.31 11.55
C HIS A 117 5.84 0.00 11.62
N ARG A 118 6.30 1.03 10.90
CA ARG A 118 5.60 2.31 10.79
C ARG A 118 5.62 2.80 9.35
N THR A 119 4.47 3.24 8.87
CA THR A 119 4.36 3.91 7.58
C THR A 119 3.38 5.07 7.72
N ARG A 120 3.76 6.23 7.21
CA ARG A 120 2.91 7.43 7.18
C ARG A 120 2.63 7.75 5.72
N PHE A 121 1.36 7.94 5.40
CA PHE A 121 0.91 8.35 4.08
C PHE A 121 0.59 9.83 4.10
N SER A 122 1.12 10.58 3.14
CA SER A 122 0.98 12.03 3.06
C SER A 122 0.44 12.46 1.70
N ARG A 123 -0.60 13.31 1.73
CA ARG A 123 -1.14 13.98 0.54
C ARG A 123 -0.16 15.00 -0.03
N THR A 124 0.57 15.70 0.85
CA THR A 124 1.62 16.65 0.43
C THR A 124 2.73 15.93 -0.32
N SER A 125 3.18 14.77 0.20
CA SER A 125 4.15 13.93 -0.50
C SER A 125 3.60 13.48 -1.85
N GLY A 126 2.37 12.95 -1.88
CA GLY A 126 1.75 12.47 -3.12
C GLY A 126 1.54 13.55 -4.18
N ARG A 127 1.35 14.82 -3.81
CA ARG A 127 1.29 15.95 -4.76
C ARG A 127 2.58 16.07 -5.59
N SER A 128 3.73 15.71 -5.04
CA SER A 128 5.02 15.71 -5.74
C SER A 128 5.15 14.61 -6.79
N PHE A 129 4.33 13.57 -6.73
CA PHE A 129 4.30 12.46 -7.70
C PHE A 129 3.27 12.68 -8.83
N LEU A 130 2.50 13.76 -8.76
CA LEU A 130 1.52 14.10 -9.79
C LEU A 130 2.16 15.03 -10.84
N PRO A 131 1.99 14.73 -12.14
CA PRO A 131 2.29 15.69 -13.20
C PRO A 131 1.64 17.04 -12.91
N PRO A 132 2.28 18.19 -13.22
CA PRO A 132 1.78 19.51 -12.84
C PRO A 132 0.30 19.74 -13.17
N GLN A 133 -0.12 19.34 -14.36
CA GLN A 133 -1.50 19.45 -14.83
C GLN A 133 -2.54 18.61 -14.08
N CYS A 134 -2.12 17.63 -13.26
CA CYS A 134 -2.98 16.75 -12.47
C CYS A 134 -3.11 17.20 -11.01
N ARG A 135 -2.23 18.09 -10.51
CA ARG A 135 -2.09 18.40 -9.07
C ARG A 135 -3.32 19.03 -8.42
N ASN A 136 -4.20 19.67 -9.21
CA ASN A 136 -5.40 20.33 -8.70
C ASN A 136 -6.60 19.38 -8.64
N ASP A 137 -6.66 18.43 -9.57
CA ASP A 137 -7.81 17.54 -9.77
C ASP A 137 -7.63 16.19 -9.05
N ASP A 138 -6.40 15.71 -9.00
CA ASP A 138 -6.08 14.38 -8.48
C ASP A 138 -5.53 14.45 -7.05
N ILE A 139 -5.97 13.51 -6.21
CA ILE A 139 -5.47 13.33 -4.85
C ILE A 139 -4.77 11.99 -4.77
N LEU A 140 -3.51 12.02 -4.38
CA LEU A 140 -2.65 10.87 -4.18
C LEU A 140 -2.03 10.98 -2.78
N TYR A 141 -2.05 9.87 -2.05
CA TYR A 141 -1.29 9.69 -0.82
C TYR A 141 -0.07 8.83 -1.13
N VAL A 142 1.10 9.23 -0.66
CA VAL A 142 2.34 8.45 -0.80
C VAL A 142 2.98 8.26 0.57
N SER A 143 3.54 7.08 0.80
CA SER A 143 4.24 6.73 2.01
C SER A 143 5.64 7.33 2.07
N ASP A 144 6.17 7.48 3.28
CA ASP A 144 7.62 7.54 3.46
C ASP A 144 8.25 6.23 2.88
N PRO A 145 9.46 6.27 2.29
CA PRO A 145 10.14 5.07 1.80
C PRO A 145 10.46 4.08 2.92
N CYS A 146 10.46 2.80 2.57
CA CYS A 146 11.09 1.76 3.35
C CYS A 146 12.54 1.63 2.85
N GLU A 147 13.49 1.99 3.69
CA GLU A 147 14.91 2.03 3.34
C GLU A 147 15.53 0.63 3.47
N HIS A 148 16.37 0.29 2.49
CA HIS A 148 17.08 -0.97 2.40
C HIS A 148 18.52 -0.69 2.00
N LEU A 149 19.45 -1.16 2.84
CA LEU A 149 20.87 -1.14 2.51
C LEU A 149 21.09 -2.02 1.28
N ASP A 150 21.76 -1.48 0.27
CA ASP A 150 22.22 -2.27 -0.85
C ASP A 150 23.28 -3.27 -0.34
N GLN A 151 23.03 -4.56 -0.52
CA GLN A 151 23.92 -5.63 -0.06
C GLN A 151 25.01 -5.99 -1.09
N GLY A 152 25.26 -5.15 -2.11
CA GLY A 152 26.39 -5.39 -3.01
C GLY A 152 26.56 -4.52 -4.27
N GLY A 153 25.82 -3.43 -4.46
CA GLY A 153 26.02 -2.50 -5.59
C GLY A 153 26.69 -1.17 -5.23
N GLU A 154 27.23 -0.48 -6.23
CA GLU A 154 27.84 0.87 -6.11
C GLU A 154 26.78 1.99 -6.06
N ASP A 155 25.49 1.66 -6.21
CA ASP A 155 24.43 2.63 -6.51
C ASP A 155 23.81 3.29 -5.27
N GLY A 156 24.02 2.78 -4.06
CA GLY A 156 23.55 3.39 -2.80
C GLY A 156 22.23 2.81 -2.25
N ASP A 157 21.75 3.36 -1.14
CA ASP A 157 20.59 2.81 -0.41
C ASP A 157 19.29 2.90 -1.21
N LEU A 158 18.44 1.87 -1.11
CA LEU A 158 17.20 1.77 -1.86
C LEU A 158 15.99 2.15 -1.00
N GLY A 159 15.07 2.91 -1.59
CA GLY A 159 13.82 3.32 -0.97
C GLY A 159 12.60 2.73 -1.67
N PHE A 160 11.88 1.82 -1.01
CA PHE A 160 10.59 1.31 -1.52
C PHE A 160 9.41 2.11 -0.96
N PHE A 161 8.66 2.76 -1.84
CA PHE A 161 7.50 3.58 -1.46
C PHE A 161 6.19 3.06 -2.05
N ARG A 162 5.08 3.46 -1.43
CA ARG A 162 3.73 2.99 -1.72
C ARG A 162 2.77 4.16 -1.76
N GLY A 163 1.66 4.03 -2.47
CA GLY A 163 0.67 5.10 -2.50
C GLY A 163 -0.72 4.65 -2.89
N ILE A 164 -1.69 5.53 -2.69
CA ILE A 164 -3.06 5.29 -3.10
C ILE A 164 -3.73 6.58 -3.58
N PHE A 165 -4.32 6.52 -4.76
CA PHE A 165 -5.17 7.57 -5.30
C PHE A 165 -6.54 7.56 -4.64
N LYS A 166 -7.11 8.75 -4.40
CA LYS A 166 -8.46 8.90 -3.86
C LYS A 166 -9.53 8.33 -4.80
N SER A 167 -9.46 8.67 -6.08
CA SER A 167 -10.47 8.32 -7.09
C SER A 167 -9.82 8.03 -8.44
N PHE A 168 -8.93 7.03 -8.50
CA PHE A 168 -8.12 6.79 -9.69
C PHE A 168 -8.92 6.57 -10.97
N SER A 169 -10.05 5.88 -10.90
CA SER A 169 -10.94 5.62 -12.04
C SER A 169 -11.38 6.90 -12.76
N MET A 170 -11.56 7.99 -12.00
CA MET A 170 -11.99 9.31 -12.46
C MET A 170 -10.82 10.29 -12.66
N SER A 171 -9.61 9.90 -12.23
CA SER A 171 -8.44 10.78 -12.19
C SER A 171 -7.99 11.25 -13.56
N LYS A 172 -7.39 12.43 -13.60
CA LYS A 172 -6.76 12.99 -14.80
C LYS A 172 -5.50 12.19 -15.16
N VAL A 173 -4.75 11.69 -14.18
CA VAL A 173 -3.64 10.74 -14.40
C VAL A 173 -4.11 9.54 -15.24
N ARG A 174 -5.20 8.88 -14.84
CA ARG A 174 -5.73 7.73 -15.60
C ARG A 174 -6.14 8.12 -17.02
N LYS A 175 -6.82 9.25 -17.19
CA LYS A 175 -7.20 9.77 -18.52
C LYS A 175 -5.98 10.00 -19.42
N LEU A 176 -4.88 10.51 -18.86
CA LEU A 176 -3.63 10.73 -19.59
C LEU A 176 -2.93 9.42 -19.96
N LEU A 177 -2.88 8.44 -19.05
CA LEU A 177 -2.32 7.11 -19.35
C LEU A 177 -3.03 6.46 -20.54
N ILE A 178 -4.36 6.53 -20.56
CA ILE A 178 -5.20 6.03 -21.67
C ILE A 178 -4.94 6.83 -22.95
N ARG A 179 -4.94 8.17 -22.88
CA ARG A 179 -4.71 9.03 -24.05
C ARG A 179 -3.34 8.78 -24.69
N LYS A 180 -2.32 8.52 -23.88
CA LYS A 180 -0.97 8.17 -24.35
C LYS A 180 -0.87 6.76 -24.93
N GLY A 181 -1.91 5.94 -24.83
CA GLY A 181 -1.87 4.54 -25.29
C GLY A 181 -0.89 3.68 -24.51
N THR A 182 -0.62 4.00 -23.23
CA THR A 182 0.34 3.23 -22.43
C THR A 182 -0.26 1.85 -22.15
N SER A 183 0.44 0.80 -22.56
CA SER A 183 0.06 -0.58 -22.27
C SER A 183 0.22 -0.91 -20.79
N PHE A 184 -0.54 -1.88 -20.30
CA PHE A 184 -0.24 -2.48 -19.00
C PHE A 184 1.08 -3.24 -19.06
N HIS A 185 1.70 -3.42 -17.89
CA HIS A 185 2.80 -4.35 -17.72
C HIS A 185 2.36 -5.75 -18.19
N PRO A 186 3.17 -6.45 -19.01
CA PRO A 186 2.75 -7.69 -19.67
C PRO A 186 2.46 -8.81 -18.66
N THR A 187 3.37 -9.04 -17.72
CA THR A 187 3.35 -10.18 -16.78
C THR A 187 2.92 -9.77 -15.38
N GLU A 188 3.58 -8.76 -14.80
CA GLU A 188 3.38 -8.34 -13.42
C GLU A 188 2.02 -7.72 -13.11
N VAL A 189 1.63 -7.85 -11.84
CA VAL A 189 0.39 -7.34 -11.27
C VAL A 189 0.64 -6.70 -9.90
N CYS A 190 -0.29 -5.85 -9.46
CA CYS A 190 -0.18 -5.17 -8.18
C CYS A 190 0.01 -6.19 -7.02
N PRO A 191 1.07 -6.10 -6.21
CA PRO A 191 1.30 -7.02 -5.10
C PRO A 191 0.24 -6.92 -3.99
N TYR A 192 -0.52 -5.82 -3.96
CA TYR A 192 -1.57 -5.57 -2.97
C TYR A 192 -2.93 -6.13 -3.39
N CYS A 193 -3.36 -5.89 -4.63
CA CYS A 193 -4.70 -6.26 -5.12
C CYS A 193 -4.74 -7.12 -6.38
N LYS A 194 -3.59 -7.49 -6.94
CA LYS A 194 -3.46 -8.30 -8.17
C LYS A 194 -4.04 -7.68 -9.45
N ALA A 195 -4.41 -6.40 -9.42
CA ALA A 195 -4.83 -5.68 -10.61
C ALA A 195 -3.65 -5.38 -11.56
N LYS A 196 -3.94 -5.24 -12.86
CA LYS A 196 -2.96 -4.82 -13.87
C LYS A 196 -2.40 -3.42 -13.56
N LEU A 197 -1.15 -3.20 -13.99
CA LEU A 197 -0.31 -2.06 -13.65
C LEU A 197 0.13 -1.30 -14.90
N TRP A 198 0.17 0.03 -14.83
CA TRP A 198 0.89 0.87 -15.80
C TRP A 198 2.28 1.24 -15.26
N SER A 199 3.29 1.22 -16.12
CA SER A 199 4.59 1.84 -15.83
C SER A 199 4.49 3.35 -16.05
N MET A 200 4.79 4.13 -15.02
CA MET A 200 4.75 5.59 -15.10
C MET A 200 5.99 6.13 -15.83
N LEU A 201 7.10 5.39 -15.77
CA LEU A 201 8.31 5.65 -16.54
C LEU A 201 8.04 5.49 -18.04
N GLN A 202 7.46 4.35 -18.47
CA GLN A 202 7.10 4.10 -19.87
C GLN A 202 6.11 5.15 -20.41
N ALA A 203 5.17 5.61 -19.57
CA ALA A 203 4.23 6.67 -19.93
C ALA A 203 4.88 8.07 -20.02
N ARG A 204 6.13 8.22 -19.55
CA ARG A 204 6.83 9.51 -19.34
C ARG A 204 5.99 10.44 -18.46
N MET A 205 5.58 9.93 -17.29
CA MET A 205 4.69 10.61 -16.34
C MET A 205 5.27 10.71 -14.93
N ILE A 206 6.57 10.48 -14.77
CA ILE A 206 7.30 10.70 -13.52
C ILE A 206 7.75 12.17 -13.49
N PRO A 207 7.23 13.01 -12.57
CA PRO A 207 7.71 14.39 -12.42
C PRO A 207 9.01 14.44 -11.62
N GLN A 208 9.92 15.34 -11.97
CA GLN A 208 11.17 15.58 -11.23
C GLN A 208 10.93 15.92 -9.75
N SER A 209 9.79 16.53 -9.41
CA SER A 209 9.45 16.78 -8.00
C SER A 209 9.37 15.51 -7.13
N ALA A 210 9.24 14.32 -7.72
CA ALA A 210 9.24 13.06 -7.00
C ALA A 210 10.63 12.74 -6.40
N SER A 211 11.72 12.97 -7.14
CA SER A 211 13.09 12.74 -6.65
C SER A 211 13.45 13.68 -5.53
N CYS A 212 13.16 14.98 -5.69
CA CYS A 212 13.35 15.96 -4.63
C CYS A 212 12.56 15.59 -3.37
N ARG A 213 11.34 15.06 -3.52
CA ARG A 213 10.49 14.69 -2.37
C ARG A 213 11.03 13.47 -1.63
N LEU A 214 11.63 12.53 -2.34
CA LEU A 214 12.20 11.30 -1.80
C LEU A 214 13.63 11.47 -1.30
N GLY A 215 14.32 12.56 -1.65
CA GLY A 215 15.75 12.67 -1.44
C GLY A 215 16.50 11.63 -2.27
N ALA A 216 16.09 11.44 -3.52
CA ALA A 216 16.61 10.42 -4.41
C ALA A 216 17.33 11.04 -5.62
N TYR A 217 18.19 10.27 -6.29
CA TYR A 217 18.76 10.66 -7.57
C TYR A 217 17.65 10.85 -8.62
N GLU A 218 17.77 11.86 -9.49
CA GLU A 218 16.68 12.27 -10.38
C GLU A 218 16.18 11.17 -11.31
N ASP A 219 17.08 10.37 -11.87
CA ASP A 219 16.77 9.30 -12.83
C ASP A 219 16.66 7.91 -12.19
N SER A 220 16.64 7.83 -10.86
CA SER A 220 16.60 6.56 -10.13
C SER A 220 15.18 6.12 -9.73
N ILE A 221 14.16 6.87 -10.12
CA ILE A 221 12.79 6.59 -9.69
C ILE A 221 12.05 5.78 -10.73
N GLU A 222 11.54 4.64 -10.28
CA GLU A 222 10.58 3.85 -11.03
C GLU A 222 9.34 3.59 -10.19
N TYR A 223 8.15 3.83 -10.76
CA TYR A 223 6.91 3.43 -10.10
C TYR A 223 5.82 3.05 -11.07
N TYR A 224 4.89 2.27 -10.53
CA TYR A 224 3.75 1.72 -11.21
C TYR A 224 2.45 2.19 -10.54
N VAL A 225 1.37 2.23 -11.30
CA VAL A 225 0.01 2.48 -10.77
C VAL A 225 -0.96 1.43 -11.29
N CYS A 226 -1.71 0.78 -10.39
CA CYS A 226 -2.67 -0.24 -10.76
C CYS A 226 -4.06 0.32 -11.08
N LEU A 227 -4.92 -0.49 -11.70
CA LEU A 227 -6.31 -0.12 -12.00
C LEU A 227 -7.14 0.34 -10.79
N ASN A 228 -6.78 -0.12 -9.58
CA ASN A 228 -7.43 0.29 -8.34
C ASN A 228 -6.77 1.51 -7.68
N GLY A 229 -5.78 2.14 -8.34
CA GLY A 229 -5.12 3.35 -7.85
C GLY A 229 -4.02 3.10 -6.84
N HIS A 230 -3.56 1.87 -6.65
CA HIS A 230 -2.37 1.60 -5.82
C HIS A 230 -1.11 1.98 -6.59
N MET A 231 -0.25 2.74 -5.93
CA MET A 231 1.10 3.07 -6.37
C MET A 231 2.12 2.23 -5.60
N LEU A 232 3.18 1.84 -6.30
CA LEU A 232 4.36 1.20 -5.76
C LEU A 232 5.57 1.58 -6.59
N GLY A 233 6.68 1.88 -5.91
CA GLY A 233 7.89 2.31 -6.58
C GLY A 233 9.13 2.02 -5.77
N VAL A 234 10.25 2.17 -6.46
CA VAL A 234 11.60 2.12 -5.93
C VAL A 234 12.32 3.40 -6.33
N CYS A 235 13.26 3.82 -5.49
CA CYS A 235 14.21 4.87 -5.79
C CYS A 235 15.57 4.55 -5.19
N THR A 236 16.61 5.17 -5.73
CA THR A 236 17.94 5.18 -5.11
C THR A 236 18.09 6.47 -4.31
N LEU A 237 18.27 6.32 -3.00
CA LEU A 237 18.33 7.41 -2.05
C LEU A 237 19.70 8.09 -2.11
N LEU A 238 19.69 9.42 -1.95
CA LEU A 238 20.91 10.18 -1.75
C LEU A 238 21.49 9.81 -0.36
N PRO A 239 22.82 9.69 -0.25
CA PRO A 239 23.46 9.57 1.05
C PRO A 239 23.05 10.73 1.96
N LEU A 240 22.85 10.45 3.24
CA LEU A 240 22.69 11.51 4.24
C LEU A 240 24.03 12.26 4.33
N SER A 241 24.16 13.39 3.64
CA SER A 241 25.28 14.29 3.83
C SER A 241 24.97 15.21 5.01
N ASP A 242 25.76 15.12 6.08
CA ASP A 242 25.79 16.12 7.16
C ASP A 242 26.39 17.42 6.62
N SER A 243 25.62 18.19 5.84
CA SER A 243 26.04 19.51 5.41
C SER A 243 25.66 20.55 6.49
N GLU A 244 26.33 20.51 7.65
CA GLU A 244 26.61 21.74 8.39
C GLU A 244 27.73 22.51 7.67
N GLY A 245 27.38 23.03 6.50
CA GLY A 245 28.19 24.00 5.77
C GLY A 245 27.49 25.34 5.83
N ALA A 246 27.48 25.97 7.01
CA ALA A 246 27.11 27.37 7.13
C ALA A 246 28.02 28.16 6.19
N SER A 247 27.46 28.60 5.06
CA SER A 247 28.11 29.60 4.22
C SER A 247 28.04 30.91 4.99
N GLU A 248 29.04 31.16 5.84
CA GLU A 248 29.39 32.53 6.21
C GLU A 248 29.87 33.22 4.93
N VAL A 249 28.95 33.88 4.26
CA VAL A 249 29.29 34.84 3.21
C VAL A 249 29.82 36.07 3.92
N GLN A 250 31.13 36.29 3.79
CA GLN A 250 31.81 37.53 4.11
C GLN A 250 31.64 38.53 2.98
#